data_AF-A0A411AFC0-F1
#
_entry.id   AF-A0A411AFC0-F1
#
_cell.length_a   1.000
_cell.length_b   1.000
_cell.length_c   1.000
_cell.angle_alpha   90.00
_cell.angle_beta   90.00
_cell.angle_gamma   90.00
#
_symmetry.space_group_name_H-M   'P 1'
#
loop_
_entity.id
_entity.type
_entity.pdbx_description
1 polymer ?
#
loop_
_entity_poly.entity_id
_entity_poly.type
_entity_poly.pdbx_seq_one_letter_code
_entity_poly.pdbx_strand_id
1 'polypeptide(L)'
;MGVLTERQEALVNSSWEAFNKNIPHLSILFYTSILEKVPAAKDMFSFLRDSDGVPQNNLVLEAHAEKVFEMTRNSAIQLRAKGEIEVTDVTIEYLGSVHVQKGVTEYHFAVFKEALLKTIKEAVGDKWSQELS
;
A
#
# COMPACT_ATOMS: atom_id res chain seq x y z
N MET A 1 -16.86 -7.17 -14.32
CA MET A 1 -15.57 -6.53 -13.99
C MET A 1 -14.78 -6.44 -15.29
N GLY A 2 -14.35 -5.24 -15.69
CA GLY A 2 -13.58 -5.06 -16.91
C GLY A 2 -12.15 -5.56 -16.71
N VAL A 3 -11.56 -6.11 -17.77
CA VAL A 3 -10.14 -6.50 -17.80
C VAL A 3 -9.29 -5.23 -17.64
N LEU A 4 -8.26 -5.29 -16.80
CA LEU A 4 -7.32 -4.18 -16.60
C LEU A 4 -6.59 -3.90 -17.93
N THR A 5 -6.60 -2.65 -18.37
CA THR A 5 -6.03 -2.26 -19.68
C THR A 5 -4.52 -2.02 -19.59
N GLU A 6 -3.82 -2.05 -20.73
CA GLU A 6 -2.39 -1.69 -20.80
C GLU A 6 -2.11 -0.29 -20.26
N ARG A 7 -3.03 0.64 -20.50
CA ARG A 7 -2.93 2.01 -19.99
C ARG A 7 -3.03 2.07 -18.47
N GLN A 8 -3.96 1.33 -17.87
CA GLN A 8 -4.09 1.24 -16.41
C GLN A 8 -2.86 0.58 -15.78
N GLU A 9 -2.31 -0.47 -16.40
CA GLU A 9 -1.07 -1.09 -15.94
C GLU A 9 0.11 -0.10 -16.00
N ALA A 10 0.25 0.65 -17.10
CA ALA A 10 1.29 1.66 -17.26
C ALA A 10 1.18 2.78 -16.21
N LEU A 11 -0.04 3.22 -15.89
CA LEU A 11 -0.29 4.20 -14.83
C LEU A 11 0.17 3.65 -13.47
N VAL A 12 -0.23 2.43 -13.11
CA VAL A 12 0.18 1.78 -11.86
C VAL A 12 1.71 1.63 -11.80
N ASN A 13 2.35 1.16 -12.88
CA ASN A 13 3.80 1.06 -12.98
C ASN A 13 4.51 2.40 -12.74
N SER A 14 4.08 3.45 -13.45
CA SER A 14 4.69 4.78 -13.31
C SER A 14 4.51 5.38 -11.90
N SER A 15 3.37 5.08 -11.26
CA SER A 15 3.06 5.54 -9.91
C SER A 15 3.93 4.85 -8.86
N TRP A 16 4.20 3.55 -9.04
CA TRP A 16 5.15 2.81 -8.24
C TRP A 16 6.57 3.35 -8.38
N GLU A 17 7.03 3.63 -9.60
CA GLU A 17 8.36 4.22 -9.83
C GLU A 17 8.51 5.58 -9.16
N ALA A 18 7.45 6.38 -9.13
CA ALA A 18 7.43 7.66 -8.42
C ALA A 18 7.52 7.45 -6.90
N PHE A 19 6.74 6.50 -6.36
CA PHE A 19 6.79 6.13 -4.96
C PHE A 19 8.18 5.63 -4.54
N ASN A 20 8.76 4.73 -5.34
CA ASN A 20 10.04 4.08 -5.05
C ASN A 20 11.23 5.07 -4.96
N LYS A 21 11.12 6.25 -5.59
CA LYS A 21 12.15 7.30 -5.51
C LYS A 21 12.21 8.00 -4.15
N ASN A 22 11.19 7.87 -3.31
CA ASN A 22 11.13 8.57 -2.03
C ASN A 22 10.38 7.77 -0.95
N ILE A 23 10.70 6.47 -0.82
CA ILE A 23 10.13 5.58 0.19
C ILE A 23 10.22 6.16 1.60
N PRO A 24 11.35 6.73 2.07
CA PRO A 24 11.45 7.24 3.44
C PRO A 24 10.35 8.26 3.75
N HIS A 25 10.13 9.25 2.88
CA HIS A 25 9.10 10.25 3.08
C HIS A 25 7.67 9.70 2.88
N LEU A 26 7.45 8.95 1.81
CA LEU A 26 6.10 8.53 1.40
C LEU A 26 5.54 7.43 2.30
N SER A 27 6.40 6.58 2.86
CA SER A 27 6.00 5.60 3.88
C SER A 27 5.53 6.27 5.17
N ILE A 28 6.18 7.35 5.61
CA ILE A 28 5.73 8.17 6.74
C ILE A 28 4.36 8.79 6.44
N LEU A 29 4.19 9.40 5.26
CA LEU A 29 2.90 9.97 4.85
C LEU A 29 1.78 8.93 4.86
N PHE A 30 2.07 7.73 4.35
CA PHE A 30 1.13 6.62 4.29
C PHE A 30 0.64 6.22 5.69
N TYR A 31 1.55 5.90 6.61
CA TYR A 31 1.18 5.51 7.98
C TYR A 31 0.59 6.67 8.78
N THR A 32 1.05 7.90 8.58
CA THR A 32 0.47 9.07 9.23
C THR A 32 -0.99 9.21 8.84
N SER A 33 -1.30 9.07 7.54
CA SER A 33 -2.68 9.15 7.04
C SER A 33 -3.59 8.03 7.57
N ILE A 34 -3.03 6.85 7.83
CA ILE A 34 -3.76 5.74 8.48
C ILE A 34 -4.06 6.09 9.93
N LEU A 35 -3.04 6.52 10.69
CA LEU A 35 -3.19 6.82 12.12
C LEU A 35 -4.07 8.06 12.39
N GLU A 36 -4.12 9.02 11.47
CA GLU A 36 -5.05 10.16 11.52
C GLU A 36 -6.51 9.69 11.53
N LYS A 37 -6.84 8.62 10.78
CA LYS A 37 -8.21 8.09 10.71
C LYS A 37 -8.48 7.01 11.75
N VAL A 38 -7.50 6.15 12.00
CA VAL A 38 -7.62 5.01 12.92
C VAL A 38 -6.40 4.97 13.83
N PRO A 39 -6.37 5.81 14.89
CA PRO A 39 -5.24 5.85 15.82
C PRO A 39 -4.95 4.48 16.47
N ALA A 40 -6.00 3.69 16.72
CA ALA A 40 -5.90 2.34 17.28
C ALA A 40 -5.13 1.36 16.36
N ALA A 41 -4.98 1.65 15.06
CA ALA A 41 -4.20 0.82 14.16
C ALA A 41 -2.72 0.79 14.53
N LYS A 42 -2.23 1.77 15.32
CA LYS A 42 -0.85 1.82 15.82
C LYS A 42 -0.43 0.50 16.48
N ASP A 43 -1.30 -0.08 17.30
CA ASP A 43 -1.01 -1.31 18.05
C ASP A 43 -1.00 -2.57 17.18
N MET A 44 -1.51 -2.50 15.95
CA MET A 44 -1.50 -3.60 15.00
C MET A 44 -0.11 -3.80 14.38
N PHE A 45 0.71 -2.75 14.34
CA PHE A 45 2.05 -2.74 13.74
C PHE A 45 3.15 -2.75 14.81
N SER A 46 4.00 -3.78 14.79
CA SER A 46 5.12 -3.89 15.74
C SER A 46 6.11 -2.72 15.65
N PHE A 47 6.28 -2.15 14.46
CA PHE A 47 7.17 -1.01 14.22
C PHE A 47 6.56 0.35 14.60
N LEU A 48 5.28 0.41 15.01
CA LEU A 48 4.62 1.63 15.48
C LEU A 48 4.25 1.61 16.96
N ARG A 49 3.98 0.42 17.53
CA ARG A 49 3.42 0.27 18.89
C ARG A 49 4.20 1.06 19.95
N ASP A 50 5.53 1.00 19.89
CA ASP A 50 6.40 1.51 20.94
C ASP A 50 6.99 2.91 20.62
N SER A 51 6.48 3.60 19.59
CA SER A 51 6.94 4.95 19.20
C SER A 51 5.93 6.05 19.49
N ASP A 52 6.40 7.27 19.75
CA ASP A 52 5.55 8.46 19.84
C ASP A 52 5.18 8.95 18.43
N GLY A 53 4.16 8.33 17.84
CA GLY A 53 3.72 8.59 16.46
C GLY A 53 4.42 7.70 15.43
N VAL A 54 4.50 8.18 14.18
CA VAL A 54 5.15 7.45 13.08
C VAL A 54 6.67 7.68 13.14
N PRO A 55 7.48 6.62 13.39
CA PRO A 55 8.92 6.77 13.57
C PRO A 55 9.58 7.18 12.25
N GLN A 56 10.51 8.12 12.36
CA GLN A 56 11.33 8.60 11.24
C GLN A 56 12.52 7.64 11.03
N ASN A 57 12.98 7.48 9.79
CA ASN A 57 14.14 6.64 9.43
C ASN A 57 14.03 5.18 9.94
N ASN A 58 12.84 4.59 9.84
CA ASN A 58 12.57 3.23 10.30
C ASN A 58 12.53 2.26 9.11
N LEU A 59 13.59 1.47 8.95
CA LEU A 59 13.73 0.53 7.83
C LEU A 59 12.63 -0.56 7.78
N VAL A 60 12.05 -0.92 8.92
CA VAL A 60 10.96 -1.92 8.97
C VAL A 60 9.66 -1.31 8.45
N LEU A 61 9.38 -0.07 8.83
CA LEU A 61 8.24 0.70 8.33
C LEU A 61 8.36 0.92 6.81
N GLU A 62 9.55 1.32 6.35
CA GLU A 62 9.86 1.54 4.94
C GLU A 62 9.67 0.25 4.13
N ALA A 63 10.27 -0.86 4.57
CA ALA A 63 10.14 -2.15 3.91
C ALA A 63 8.69 -2.67 3.87
N HIS A 64 7.90 -2.45 4.93
CA HIS A 64 6.49 -2.84 4.90
C HIS A 64 5.69 -1.97 3.90
N ALA A 65 5.92 -0.66 3.87
CA ALA A 65 5.27 0.21 2.90
C ALA A 65 5.64 -0.19 1.47
N GLU A 66 6.93 -0.41 1.22
CA GLU A 66 7.44 -0.91 -0.07
C GLU A 66 6.72 -2.19 -0.49
N LYS A 67 6.61 -3.17 0.42
CA LYS A 67 5.97 -4.45 0.10
C LYS A 67 4.50 -4.30 -0.30
N VAL A 68 3.74 -3.47 0.41
CA VAL A 68 2.31 -3.23 0.11
C VAL A 68 2.14 -2.63 -1.29
N PHE A 69 2.93 -1.62 -1.63
CA PHE A 69 2.85 -0.93 -2.91
C PHE A 69 3.37 -1.83 -4.06
N GLU A 70 4.44 -2.59 -3.84
CA GLU A 70 4.95 -3.59 -4.78
C GLU A 70 3.92 -4.66 -5.08
N MET A 71 3.31 -5.25 -4.05
CA MET A 71 2.30 -6.30 -4.22
C MET A 71 1.06 -5.79 -4.95
N THR A 72 0.67 -4.53 -4.72
CA THR A 72 -0.44 -3.88 -5.43
C THR A 72 -0.11 -3.71 -6.91
N ARG A 73 1.11 -3.23 -7.23
CA ARG A 73 1.60 -3.14 -8.62
C ARG A 73 1.62 -4.51 -9.30
N ASN A 74 2.22 -5.50 -8.66
CA ASN A 74 2.36 -6.83 -9.23
C ASN A 74 0.98 -7.47 -9.48
N SER A 75 0.01 -7.23 -8.60
CA SER A 75 -1.38 -7.66 -8.79
C SER A 75 -2.01 -7.02 -10.03
N ALA A 76 -1.76 -5.73 -10.31
CA ALA A 76 -2.26 -5.07 -11.51
C ALA A 76 -1.68 -5.69 -12.80
N ILE A 77 -0.38 -5.98 -12.81
CA ILE A 77 0.31 -6.65 -13.93
C ILE A 77 -0.29 -8.04 -14.17
N GLN A 78 -0.49 -8.82 -13.10
CA GLN A 78 -1.06 -10.16 -13.20
C GLN A 78 -2.52 -10.14 -13.66
N LEU A 79 -3.34 -9.22 -13.14
CA LEU A 79 -4.72 -9.02 -13.57
C LEU A 79 -4.80 -8.68 -15.07
N ARG A 80 -3.90 -7.84 -15.59
CA ARG A 80 -3.82 -7.55 -17.03
C ARG A 80 -3.39 -8.79 -17.82
N ALA A 81 -2.34 -9.46 -17.37
CA ALA A 81 -1.69 -10.52 -18.15
C ALA A 81 -2.48 -11.85 -18.14
N LYS A 82 -3.06 -12.20 -16.99
CA LYS A 82 -3.70 -13.51 -16.74
C LYS A 82 -5.18 -13.40 -16.41
N GLY A 83 -5.68 -12.23 -16.00
CA GLY A 83 -7.06 -12.07 -15.51
C GLY A 83 -7.27 -12.51 -14.07
N GLU A 84 -6.21 -12.95 -13.38
CA GLU A 84 -6.22 -13.46 -12.01
C GLU A 84 -4.97 -13.02 -11.24
N ILE A 85 -5.00 -13.11 -9.91
CA ILE A 85 -3.88 -12.77 -9.03
C ILE A 85 -3.37 -14.04 -8.36
N GLU A 86 -2.07 -14.23 -8.44
CA GLU A 86 -1.30 -15.29 -7.80
C GLU A 86 -0.22 -14.64 -6.92
N VAL A 87 -0.26 -14.92 -5.61
CA VAL A 87 0.72 -14.38 -4.65
C VAL A 87 1.88 -15.37 -4.55
N THR A 88 3.07 -14.97 -4.99
CA THR A 88 4.22 -15.87 -5.16
C THR A 88 5.22 -15.85 -4.00
N ASP A 89 5.35 -14.72 -3.30
CA ASP A 89 6.44 -14.53 -2.32
C ASP A 89 6.09 -15.05 -0.92
N VAL A 90 4.80 -15.12 -0.62
CA VAL A 90 4.21 -15.63 0.62
C VAL A 90 2.88 -16.29 0.27
N THR A 91 2.43 -17.26 1.06
CA THR A 91 1.12 -17.87 0.80
C THR A 91 0.00 -16.90 1.17
N ILE A 92 -1.07 -16.89 0.39
CA ILE A 92 -2.25 -16.07 0.67
C ILE A 92 -2.89 -16.46 2.00
N GLU A 93 -2.81 -17.74 2.38
CA GLU A 93 -3.26 -18.24 3.68
C GLU A 93 -2.44 -17.67 4.84
N TYR A 94 -1.12 -17.55 4.68
CA TYR A 94 -0.26 -16.98 5.71
C TYR A 94 -0.57 -15.49 5.90
N LEU A 95 -0.66 -14.73 4.80
CA LEU A 95 -1.07 -13.32 4.87
C LEU A 95 -2.43 -13.17 5.52
N GLY A 96 -3.42 -13.96 5.11
CA GLY A 96 -4.75 -13.97 5.71
C GLY A 96 -4.70 -14.24 7.22
N SER A 97 -3.95 -15.26 7.64
CA SER A 97 -3.77 -15.58 9.06
C SER A 97 -3.18 -14.42 9.85
N VAL A 98 -2.15 -13.74 9.34
CA VAL A 98 -1.54 -12.58 10.02
C VAL A 98 -2.55 -11.44 10.17
N HIS A 99 -3.30 -11.10 9.11
CA HIS A 99 -4.29 -10.01 9.15
C HIS A 99 -5.44 -10.34 10.12
N VAL A 100 -5.92 -11.59 10.15
CA VAL A 100 -6.93 -12.04 11.12
C VAL A 100 -6.41 -11.98 12.55
N GLN A 101 -5.20 -12.47 12.82
CA GLN A 101 -4.58 -12.41 14.15
C GLN A 101 -4.41 -10.97 14.66
N LYS A 102 -4.19 -10.01 13.76
CA LYS A 102 -4.10 -8.59 14.09
C LYS A 102 -5.44 -7.88 14.20
N GLY A 103 -6.57 -8.55 13.94
CA GLY A 103 -7.91 -7.96 14.01
C GLY A 103 -8.21 -7.01 12.85
N VAL A 104 -7.55 -7.20 11.69
CA VAL A 104 -7.85 -6.43 10.48
C VAL A 104 -9.27 -6.75 10.01
N THR A 105 -9.98 -5.73 9.55
CA THR A 105 -11.38 -5.80 9.11
C THR A 105 -11.51 -5.07 7.78
N GLU A 106 -12.66 -5.18 7.12
CA GLU A 106 -12.95 -4.44 5.89
C GLU A 106 -12.77 -2.92 6.05
N TYR A 107 -13.11 -2.38 7.22
CA TYR A 107 -12.91 -0.97 7.53
C TYR A 107 -11.43 -0.57 7.48
N HIS A 108 -10.55 -1.41 8.03
CA HIS A 108 -9.11 -1.18 7.97
C HIS A 108 -8.60 -1.19 6.52
N PHE A 109 -9.07 -2.11 5.67
CA PHE A 109 -8.72 -2.13 4.25
C PHE A 109 -9.18 -0.87 3.50
N ALA A 110 -10.38 -0.35 3.81
CA ALA A 110 -10.87 0.89 3.20
C ALA A 110 -10.00 2.10 3.58
N VAL A 111 -9.63 2.23 4.85
CA VAL A 111 -8.72 3.29 5.32
C VAL A 111 -7.34 3.16 4.67
N PHE A 112 -6.82 1.93 4.56
CA PHE A 112 -5.55 1.66 3.89
C PHE A 112 -5.59 2.05 2.41
N LYS A 113 -6.67 1.73 1.69
CA LYS A 113 -6.86 2.12 0.29
C LYS A 113 -6.82 3.65 0.14
N GLU A 114 -7.53 4.38 0.99
CA GLU A 114 -7.55 5.85 0.94
C GLU A 114 -6.17 6.45 1.22
N ALA A 115 -5.44 5.92 2.21
CA ALA A 115 -4.09 6.34 2.51
C ALA A 115 -3.13 6.03 1.35
N LEU A 116 -3.26 4.86 0.71
CA LEU A 116 -2.46 4.47 -0.45
C LEU A 116 -2.66 5.45 -1.60
N LEU A 117 -3.91 5.78 -1.93
CA LEU A 117 -4.22 6.71 -3.01
C LEU A 117 -3.73 8.14 -2.71
N LYS A 118 -3.85 8.59 -1.45
CA LYS A 118 -3.28 9.87 -1.00
C LYS A 118 -1.76 9.89 -1.19
N THR A 119 -1.06 8.82 -0.79
CA THR A 119 0.39 8.69 -0.97
C THR A 119 0.79 8.64 -2.44
N ILE A 120 0.07 7.90 -3.28
CA ILE A 120 0.33 7.89 -4.72
C ILE A 120 0.13 9.29 -5.31
N LYS A 121 -0.96 9.98 -4.94
CA LYS A 121 -1.22 11.33 -5.40
C LYS A 121 -0.08 12.29 -5.07
N GLU A 122 0.47 12.21 -3.85
CA GLU A 122 1.67 12.95 -3.47
C GLU A 122 2.87 12.56 -4.34
N ALA A 123 3.11 11.26 -4.51
CA ALA A 123 4.25 10.73 -5.25
C ALA A 123 4.27 11.18 -6.72
N VAL A 124 3.11 11.18 -7.38
CA VAL A 124 3.01 11.48 -8.82
C VAL A 124 2.78 12.97 -9.12
N GLY A 125 2.37 13.77 -8.12
CA GLY A 125 2.11 15.20 -8.25
C GLY A 125 1.16 15.52 -9.40
N ASP A 126 1.61 16.38 -10.32
CA ASP A 126 0.83 16.84 -11.49
C ASP A 126 0.44 15.72 -12.47
N LYS A 127 1.02 14.51 -12.34
CA LYS A 127 0.65 13.35 -13.15
C LYS A 127 -0.58 12.60 -12.61
N TRP A 128 -1.14 13.03 -11.47
CA TRP A 128 -2.35 12.44 -10.93
C TRP A 128 -3.52 12.58 -11.91
N SER A 129 -4.33 11.53 -12.04
CA SER A 129 -5.51 11.53 -12.90
C SER A 129 -6.63 10.73 -12.25
N GLN A 130 -7.87 10.96 -12.69
CA GLN A 130 -9.03 10.18 -12.25
C GLN A 130 -8.93 8.69 -12.63
N GLU A 131 -8.17 8.37 -13.68
CA GLU A 131 -7.96 6.99 -14.09
C GLU A 131 -6.99 6.24 -13.16
N LEU A 132 -6.09 6.97 -12.49
CA LEU A 132 -5.14 6.42 -11.50
C LEU A 132 -5.75 6.35 -10.08
N SER A 133 -6.89 6.98 -9.83
CA SER A 133 -7.53 7.05 -8.51
C SER A 133 -8.29 5.80 -8.08
#